data_AF-A0A1V4RQP9-F1
#
_entry.id   AF-A0A1V4RQP9-F1
#
_cell.length_a   1.000
_cell.length_b   1.000
_cell.length_c   1.000
_cell.angle_alpha   90.00
_cell.angle_beta   90.00
_cell.angle_gamma   90.00
#
_symmetry.space_group_name_H-M   'P 1'
#
loop_
_entity.id
_entity.type
_entity.pdbx_description
1 polymer ?
#
loop_
_entity_poly.entity_id
_entity_poly.type
_entity_poly.pdbx_seq_one_letter_code
_entity_poly.pdbx_strand_id
1 'polypeptide(L)'
;MFGGSQEIKLLRLSMGQMRKFKCEPESNMTKLGIISDTHDRLYRGVFDAFAAVDLILHAGDIISEDVLSRLKKISPVEAVYGNCDLYSLASRLPAQRILSLEGLNLLLIHNIGNPNDFSCWVKRGEFKPEPNLVVFGHTHRPLFEQKDGYLFVNPGCAGMAWRGHPPTVLLLEIAESGCCLNPVLRQHLAPPVGMATCACGMPSKVSIIPQPIEKPLQRFLHLNILFRRLRCESSKRSNKKARMQNEPGLNFRLNSTYA
;
A
#
# COMPACT_ATOMS: atom_id res chain seq x y z
N MET A 1 -22.03 -19.56 -29.60
CA MET A 1 -20.58 -19.77 -29.41
C MET A 1 -19.89 -18.45 -29.68
N PHE A 2 -19.04 -18.00 -28.75
CA PHE A 2 -17.83 -17.16 -28.90
C PHE A 2 -17.57 -16.53 -27.52
N GLY A 3 -16.97 -17.35 -26.65
CA GLY A 3 -16.31 -16.88 -25.44
C GLY A 3 -15.00 -16.20 -25.85
N GLY A 4 -14.88 -14.92 -25.54
CA GLY A 4 -13.66 -14.14 -25.70
C GLY A 4 -13.20 -13.66 -24.33
N SER A 5 -12.67 -14.57 -23.52
CA SER A 5 -11.93 -14.22 -22.30
C SER A 5 -10.70 -13.44 -22.72
N GLN A 6 -10.71 -12.11 -22.59
CA GLN A 6 -9.51 -11.31 -22.83
C GLN A 6 -8.52 -11.57 -21.69
N GLU A 7 -7.56 -12.46 -21.97
CA GLU A 7 -6.44 -12.76 -21.09
C GLU A 7 -5.64 -11.49 -20.79
N ILE A 8 -5.60 -11.15 -19.51
CA ILE A 8 -4.91 -9.99 -18.95
C ILE A 8 -3.41 -10.25 -18.97
N LYS A 9 -2.63 -9.25 -19.39
CA LYS A 9 -1.16 -9.25 -19.38
C LYS A 9 -0.66 -9.53 -17.95
N LEU A 10 -0.39 -10.80 -17.65
CA LEU A 10 0.36 -11.20 -16.45
C LEU A 10 1.70 -10.45 -16.51
N LEU A 11 1.95 -9.55 -15.57
CA LEU A 11 3.31 -9.18 -15.21
C LEU A 11 3.94 -10.37 -14.49
N ARG A 12 4.27 -11.44 -15.23
CA ARG A 12 5.07 -12.56 -14.72
C ARG A 12 6.50 -12.04 -14.54
N LEU A 13 6.91 -11.90 -13.29
CA LEU A 13 8.30 -11.65 -12.92
C LEU A 13 9.21 -12.72 -13.54
N SER A 14 10.45 -12.35 -13.87
CA SER A 14 11.44 -13.27 -14.42
C SER A 14 11.74 -14.43 -13.46
N MET A 15 11.91 -15.65 -14.00
CA MET A 15 12.08 -16.89 -13.21
C MET A 15 13.23 -16.87 -12.19
N GLY A 16 14.19 -15.94 -12.32
CA GLY A 16 15.31 -15.80 -11.38
C GLY A 16 14.89 -15.30 -9.99
N GLN A 17 13.78 -14.56 -9.89
CA GLN A 17 13.27 -13.97 -8.64
C GLN A 17 12.28 -14.88 -7.89
N MET A 18 11.79 -15.96 -8.52
CA MET A 18 10.84 -16.91 -7.91
C MET A 18 11.49 -18.04 -7.11
N ARG A 19 12.83 -18.15 -7.08
CA ARG A 19 13.52 -19.36 -6.55
C ARG A 19 13.31 -19.64 -5.05
N LYS A 20 12.61 -18.78 -4.30
CA LYS A 20 12.25 -19.01 -2.89
C LYS A 20 10.77 -19.32 -2.64
N PHE A 21 9.95 -19.35 -3.68
CA PHE A 21 8.50 -19.47 -3.54
C PHE A 21 7.95 -20.53 -4.49
N LYS A 22 8.25 -21.79 -4.21
CA LYS A 22 7.62 -22.94 -4.87
C LYS A 22 6.58 -23.46 -3.88
N CYS A 23 5.30 -23.28 -4.17
CA CYS A 23 4.23 -23.87 -3.38
C CYS A 23 3.51 -24.93 -4.20
N GLU A 24 3.17 -26.06 -3.56
CA GLU A 24 2.48 -27.18 -4.19
C GLU A 24 1.00 -26.83 -4.43
N PRO A 25 0.37 -27.39 -5.48
CA PRO A 25 -0.91 -26.89 -6.02
C PRO A 25 -2.15 -27.15 -5.15
N GLU A 26 -2.02 -27.76 -3.97
CA GLU A 26 -3.13 -28.11 -3.07
C GLU A 26 -3.14 -27.33 -1.74
N SER A 27 -2.33 -26.28 -1.58
CA SER A 27 -2.37 -25.48 -0.35
C SER A 27 -3.58 -24.54 -0.31
N ASN A 28 -4.22 -24.43 0.87
CA ASN A 28 -5.21 -23.39 1.11
C ASN A 28 -4.56 -22.02 0.88
N MET A 29 -5.20 -21.19 0.05
CA MET A 29 -4.72 -19.85 -0.27
C MET A 29 -5.70 -18.81 0.27
N THR A 30 -5.19 -17.88 1.06
CA THR A 30 -5.94 -16.68 1.49
C THR A 30 -5.92 -15.66 0.36
N LYS A 31 -7.10 -15.23 -0.09
CA LYS A 31 -7.29 -14.28 -1.18
C LYS A 31 -7.62 -12.89 -0.64
N LEU A 32 -6.77 -11.93 -0.98
CA LEU A 32 -6.92 -10.53 -0.56
C LEU A 32 -7.35 -9.64 -1.72
N GLY A 33 -8.38 -8.82 -1.49
CA GLY A 33 -8.72 -7.69 -2.35
C GLY A 33 -8.07 -6.41 -1.80
N ILE A 34 -7.14 -5.82 -2.53
CA ILE A 34 -6.40 -4.62 -2.10
C ILE A 34 -6.83 -3.42 -2.94
N ILE A 35 -7.23 -2.34 -2.26
CA ILE A 35 -7.80 -1.13 -2.85
C ILE A 35 -7.28 0.12 -2.12
N SER A 36 -7.16 1.25 -2.82
CA SER A 36 -6.86 2.55 -2.20
C SER A 36 -7.37 3.70 -3.05
N ASP A 37 -7.35 4.91 -2.47
CA ASP A 37 -7.63 6.17 -3.16
C ASP A 37 -8.97 6.10 -3.93
N THR A 38 -10.02 5.61 -3.26
CA THR A 38 -11.37 5.50 -3.85
C THR A 38 -12.02 6.85 -4.01
N HIS A 39 -11.72 7.81 -3.12
CA HIS A 39 -12.25 9.17 -3.16
C HIS A 39 -13.77 9.21 -3.40
N ASP A 40 -14.53 8.47 -2.57
CA ASP A 40 -15.99 8.33 -2.66
C ASP A 40 -16.51 7.67 -3.96
N ARG A 41 -15.64 7.04 -4.75
CA ARG A 41 -16.00 6.33 -5.97
C ARG A 41 -15.69 4.85 -5.87
N LEU A 42 -16.71 4.05 -6.14
CA LEU A 42 -16.60 2.59 -6.16
C LEU A 42 -17.35 2.04 -7.37
N TYR A 43 -16.57 1.62 -8.38
CA TYR A 43 -17.11 1.10 -9.63
C TYR A 43 -17.63 -0.34 -9.50
N ARG A 44 -18.55 -0.73 -10.40
CA ARG A 44 -19.10 -2.10 -10.43
C ARG A 44 -18.02 -3.17 -10.59
N GLY A 45 -16.99 -2.90 -11.41
CA GLY A 45 -15.90 -3.86 -11.63
C GLY A 45 -15.12 -4.23 -10.36
N VAL A 46 -15.20 -3.42 -9.28
CA VAL A 46 -14.62 -3.79 -7.98
C VAL A 46 -15.39 -4.93 -7.33
N PHE A 47 -16.73 -4.93 -7.43
CA PHE A 47 -17.56 -5.99 -6.89
C PHE A 47 -17.30 -7.32 -7.60
N ASP A 48 -17.16 -7.26 -8.93
CA ASP A 48 -16.84 -8.44 -9.73
C ASP A 48 -15.42 -8.95 -9.42
N ALA A 49 -14.44 -8.05 -9.29
CA ALA A 49 -13.07 -8.40 -8.96
C ALA A 49 -12.94 -9.02 -7.56
N PHE A 50 -13.68 -8.50 -6.58
CA PHE A 50 -13.59 -8.91 -5.17
C PHE A 50 -14.62 -9.98 -4.78
N ALA A 51 -15.40 -10.52 -5.71
CA ALA A 51 -16.49 -11.46 -5.41
C ALA A 51 -16.07 -12.73 -4.64
N ALA A 52 -14.79 -13.12 -4.73
CA ALA A 52 -14.26 -14.34 -4.12
C ALA A 52 -13.01 -14.07 -3.26
N VAL A 53 -12.89 -12.88 -2.66
CA VAL A 53 -11.81 -12.56 -1.73
C VAL A 53 -12.24 -12.81 -0.28
N ASP A 54 -11.33 -13.31 0.53
CA ASP A 54 -11.56 -13.63 1.95
C ASP A 54 -11.45 -12.39 2.84
N LEU A 55 -10.69 -11.38 2.39
CA LEU A 55 -10.49 -10.13 3.10
C LEU A 55 -10.20 -8.97 2.13
N ILE A 56 -10.76 -7.80 2.40
CA ILE A 56 -10.47 -6.57 1.68
C ILE A 56 -9.59 -5.65 2.53
N LEU A 57 -8.52 -5.10 1.93
CA LEU A 57 -7.62 -4.13 2.53
C LEU A 57 -7.76 -2.78 1.82
N HIS A 58 -8.19 -1.74 2.55
CA HIS A 58 -8.28 -0.37 2.02
C HIS A 58 -7.15 0.52 2.56
N ALA A 59 -6.21 0.93 1.70
CA ALA A 59 -5.03 1.71 2.08
C ALA A 59 -5.28 3.23 2.14
N GLY A 60 -6.44 3.67 2.63
CA GLY A 60 -6.79 5.09 2.82
C GLY A 60 -7.27 5.86 1.59
N ASP A 61 -7.60 7.13 1.83
CA ASP A 61 -8.25 8.07 0.89
C ASP A 61 -9.60 7.55 0.40
N ILE A 62 -10.46 7.23 1.37
CA ILE A 62 -11.80 6.66 1.19
C ILE A 62 -12.85 7.75 0.96
N ILE A 63 -12.72 8.86 1.69
CA ILE A 63 -13.60 10.02 1.84
C ILE A 63 -14.93 9.71 2.53
N SER A 64 -15.60 8.61 2.18
CA SER A 64 -16.99 8.35 2.55
C SER A 64 -17.21 6.98 3.20
N GLU A 65 -17.99 6.94 4.29
CA GLU A 65 -18.37 5.70 4.96
C GLU A 65 -19.21 4.77 4.07
N ASP A 66 -19.92 5.31 3.07
CA ASP A 66 -20.68 4.50 2.12
C ASP A 66 -19.78 3.53 1.36
N VAL A 67 -18.57 3.95 0.99
CA VAL A 67 -17.58 3.08 0.34
C VAL A 67 -17.24 1.88 1.22
N LEU A 68 -16.92 2.10 2.50
CA LEU A 68 -16.65 1.02 3.45
C LEU A 68 -17.87 0.11 3.64
N SER A 69 -19.05 0.71 3.77
CA SER A 69 -20.31 -0.02 3.95
C SER A 69 -20.62 -0.92 2.76
N ARG A 70 -20.31 -0.48 1.54
CA ARG A 70 -20.49 -1.25 0.30
C ARG A 70 -19.43 -2.34 0.15
N LEU A 71 -18.18 -2.08 0.49
CA LEU A 71 -17.12 -3.10 0.48
C LEU A 71 -17.38 -4.21 1.50
N LYS A 72 -17.87 -3.87 2.70
CA LYS A 72 -18.25 -4.83 3.76
C LYS A 72 -19.37 -5.78 3.36
N LYS A 73 -20.15 -5.46 2.32
CA LYS A 73 -21.15 -6.39 1.74
C LYS A 73 -20.53 -7.50 0.91
N ILE A 74 -19.28 -7.32 0.46
CA ILE A 74 -18.54 -8.30 -0.33
C ILE A 74 -17.79 -9.26 0.59
N SER A 75 -16.99 -8.70 1.51
CA SER A 75 -16.08 -9.44 2.37
C SER A 75 -15.68 -8.56 3.57
N PRO A 76 -15.16 -9.11 4.69
CA PRO A 76 -14.60 -8.29 5.78
C PRO A 76 -13.60 -7.25 5.26
N VAL A 77 -13.57 -6.06 5.89
CA VAL A 77 -12.74 -4.94 5.45
C VAL A 77 -11.84 -4.48 6.59
N GLU A 78 -10.54 -4.42 6.29
CA GLU A 78 -9.54 -3.75 7.10
C GLU A 78 -9.07 -2.47 6.39
N ALA A 79 -9.11 -1.34 7.09
CA ALA A 79 -8.86 -0.03 6.50
C ALA A 79 -8.03 0.86 7.40
N VAL A 80 -7.28 1.75 6.77
CA VAL A 80 -6.58 2.88 7.41
C VAL A 80 -7.08 4.17 6.81
N TYR A 81 -6.94 5.29 7.51
CA TYR A 81 -7.24 6.60 6.92
C TYR A 81 -6.07 7.12 6.08
N GLY A 82 -6.40 7.91 5.05
CA GLY A 82 -5.48 8.69 4.24
C GLY A 82 -5.61 10.20 4.48
N ASN A 83 -4.84 10.99 3.74
CA ASN A 83 -4.80 12.45 3.91
C ASN A 83 -6.07 13.17 3.46
N CYS A 84 -6.88 12.56 2.60
CA CYS A 84 -8.16 13.12 2.14
C CYS A 84 -9.34 12.71 3.02
N ASP A 85 -9.13 11.83 4.00
CA ASP A 85 -10.19 11.38 4.91
C ASP A 85 -10.43 12.44 5.99
N LEU A 86 -11.63 13.01 6.01
CA LEU A 86 -12.03 13.99 7.02
C LEU A 86 -12.11 13.36 8.41
N TYR A 87 -12.02 14.19 9.45
CA TYR A 87 -12.02 13.77 10.85
C TYR A 87 -13.19 12.83 11.21
N SER A 88 -14.37 13.03 10.63
CA SER A 88 -15.54 12.17 10.84
C SER A 88 -15.30 10.71 10.46
N LEU A 89 -14.45 10.44 9.46
CA LEU A 89 -14.03 9.09 9.07
C LEU A 89 -12.71 8.71 9.72
N ALA A 90 -11.71 9.59 9.67
CA ALA A 90 -10.37 9.33 10.17
C ALA A 90 -10.32 9.02 11.67
N SER A 91 -11.21 9.60 12.48
CA SER A 91 -11.30 9.31 13.93
C SER A 91 -11.71 7.86 14.26
N ARG A 92 -12.23 7.11 13.29
CA ARG A 92 -12.72 5.73 13.45
C ARG A 92 -11.80 4.70 12.78
N LEU A 93 -10.76 5.15 12.09
CA LEU A 93 -9.79 4.30 11.41
C LEU A 93 -8.40 4.52 12.02
N PRO A 94 -7.56 3.48 12.09
CA PRO A 94 -6.18 3.67 12.51
C PRO A 94 -5.33 4.32 11.40
N ALA A 95 -4.24 4.98 11.78
CA ALA A 95 -3.26 5.53 10.83
C ALA A 95 -2.49 4.42 10.09
N GLN A 96 -2.28 3.29 10.79
CA GLN A 96 -1.61 2.10 10.28
C GLN A 96 -2.17 0.87 10.98
N ARG A 97 -2.10 -0.29 10.32
CA ARG A 97 -2.49 -1.58 10.91
C ARG A 97 -1.53 -2.67 10.49
N ILE A 98 -1.19 -3.56 11.42
CA ILE A 98 -0.41 -4.76 11.11
C ILE A 98 -1.33 -5.98 11.22
N LEU A 99 -1.34 -6.81 10.19
CA LEU A 99 -2.10 -8.06 10.12
C LEU A 99 -1.13 -9.22 9.96
N SER A 100 -1.29 -10.26 10.76
CA SER A 100 -0.56 -11.51 10.60
C SER A 100 -1.43 -12.50 9.82
N LEU A 101 -1.05 -12.81 8.58
CA LEU A 101 -1.82 -13.64 7.65
C LEU A 101 -0.89 -14.70 7.07
N GLU A 102 -1.23 -15.98 7.23
CA GLU A 102 -0.44 -17.10 6.69
C GLU A 102 1.07 -17.02 7.02
N GLY A 103 1.44 -16.54 8.22
CA GLY A 103 2.85 -16.36 8.62
C GLY A 103 3.55 -15.12 8.04
N LEU A 104 2.86 -14.30 7.24
CA LEU A 104 3.31 -12.98 6.81
C LEU A 104 2.79 -11.90 7.76
N ASN A 105 3.58 -10.85 7.95
CA ASN A 105 3.18 -9.65 8.67
C ASN A 105 2.99 -8.53 7.65
N LEU A 106 1.73 -8.18 7.39
CA LEU A 106 1.33 -7.15 6.46
C LEU A 106 1.14 -5.83 7.21
N LEU A 107 1.90 -4.81 6.85
CA LEU A 107 1.66 -3.43 7.26
C LEU A 107 0.74 -2.75 6.23
N LEU A 108 -0.45 -2.32 6.68
CA LEU A 108 -1.37 -1.47 5.94
C LEU A 108 -1.18 -0.03 6.42
N ILE A 109 -0.86 0.89 5.52
CA ILE A 109 -0.60 2.30 5.84
C ILE A 109 -0.82 3.15 4.59
N HIS A 110 -1.44 4.32 4.68
CA HIS A 110 -1.75 5.10 3.48
C HIS A 110 -0.50 5.69 2.80
N ASN A 111 0.36 6.36 3.58
CA ASN A 111 1.53 7.04 3.06
C ASN A 111 2.80 6.55 3.78
N ILE A 112 3.69 5.90 3.03
CA ILE A 112 4.99 5.40 3.53
C ILE A 112 6.11 6.43 3.40
N GLY A 113 5.82 7.66 2.97
CA GLY A 113 6.83 8.67 2.70
C GLY A 113 7.86 8.18 1.68
N ASN A 114 9.14 8.26 2.05
CA ASN A 114 10.24 7.80 1.21
C ASN A 114 10.57 6.33 1.52
N PRO A 115 10.39 5.39 0.56
CA PRO A 115 10.67 3.96 0.80
C PRO A 115 12.10 3.65 1.24
N ASN A 116 13.08 4.51 0.93
CA ASN A 116 14.47 4.32 1.38
C ASN A 116 14.63 4.43 2.90
N ASP A 117 13.70 5.10 3.58
CA ASP A 117 13.75 5.32 5.03
C ASP A 117 13.06 4.19 5.80
N PHE A 118 12.30 3.32 5.11
CA PHE A 118 11.49 2.26 5.72
C PHE A 118 12.32 1.26 6.55
N SER A 119 13.45 0.80 6.00
CA SER A 119 14.33 -0.13 6.72
C SER A 119 14.91 0.48 8.01
N CYS A 120 15.02 1.82 8.09
CA CYS A 120 15.43 2.50 9.31
C CYS A 120 14.30 2.54 10.35
N TRP A 121 13.04 2.72 9.92
CA TRP A 121 11.88 2.69 10.81
C TRP A 121 11.70 1.31 11.45
N VAL A 122 11.83 0.25 10.66
CA VAL A 122 11.81 -1.13 11.16
C VAL A 122 12.92 -1.36 12.18
N LYS A 123 14.16 -0.98 11.87
CA LYS A 123 15.31 -1.11 12.80
C LYS A 123 15.15 -0.32 14.10
N ARG A 124 14.35 0.75 14.10
CA ARG A 124 13.99 1.53 15.30
C ARG A 124 12.89 0.87 16.12
N GLY A 125 12.27 -0.20 15.60
CA GLY A 125 11.18 -0.92 16.25
C GLY A 125 9.84 -0.20 16.15
N GLU A 126 9.65 0.64 15.12
CA GLU A 126 8.40 1.40 14.89
C GLU A 126 7.21 0.48 14.54
N PHE A 127 7.48 -0.75 14.09
CA PHE A 127 6.47 -1.74 13.74
C PHE A 127 6.71 -3.05 14.49
N LYS A 128 5.69 -3.54 15.19
CA LYS A 128 5.72 -4.82 15.89
C LYS A 128 4.39 -5.57 15.69
N PRO A 129 4.40 -6.81 15.16
CA PRO A 129 5.57 -7.54 14.66
C PRO A 129 6.22 -6.87 13.44
N GLU A 130 7.46 -7.24 13.11
CA GLU A 130 8.17 -6.68 11.94
C GLU A 130 7.44 -7.06 10.64
N PRO A 131 7.06 -6.10 9.80
CA PRO A 131 6.35 -6.36 8.56
C PRO A 131 7.32 -6.84 7.47
N ASN A 132 6.84 -7.75 6.63
CA ASN A 132 7.54 -8.22 5.43
C ASN A 132 6.80 -7.81 4.14
N LEU A 133 5.51 -7.51 4.25
CA LEU A 133 4.67 -6.94 3.19
C LEU A 133 4.14 -5.58 3.63
N VAL A 134 4.25 -4.58 2.77
CA VAL A 134 3.82 -3.20 3.01
C VAL A 134 2.82 -2.80 1.93
N VAL A 135 1.57 -2.60 2.33
CA VAL A 135 0.48 -2.17 1.46
C VAL A 135 0.19 -0.69 1.70
N PHE A 136 0.25 0.11 0.64
CA PHE A 136 0.08 1.56 0.73
C PHE A 136 -0.62 2.19 -0.48
N GLY A 137 -1.12 3.42 -0.31
CA GLY A 137 -1.84 4.21 -1.31
C GLY A 137 -1.10 5.50 -1.67
N HIS A 138 -1.79 6.64 -1.68
CA HIS A 138 -1.26 8.01 -1.76
C HIS A 138 -0.64 8.42 -3.11
N THR A 139 0.17 7.56 -3.72
CA THR A 139 0.87 7.88 -4.98
C THR A 139 -0.01 7.69 -6.22
N HIS A 140 -1.14 6.98 -6.07
CA HIS A 140 -2.08 6.59 -7.12
C HIS A 140 -1.42 5.78 -8.26
N ARG A 141 -0.26 5.17 -7.99
CA ARG A 141 0.54 4.43 -8.97
C ARG A 141 0.65 2.97 -8.55
N PRO A 142 0.13 2.03 -9.35
CA PRO A 142 0.32 0.61 -9.09
C PRO A 142 1.81 0.28 -8.94
N LEU A 143 2.16 -0.40 -7.85
CA LEU A 143 3.52 -0.80 -7.54
C LEU A 143 3.50 -2.21 -6.94
N PHE A 144 4.45 -3.04 -7.37
CA PHE A 144 4.77 -4.31 -6.73
C PHE A 144 6.28 -4.50 -6.82
N GLU A 145 7.00 -4.12 -5.76
CA GLU A 145 8.46 -4.03 -5.77
C GLU A 145 9.06 -4.61 -4.48
N GLN A 146 10.06 -5.48 -4.62
CA GLN A 146 10.84 -5.94 -3.49
C GLN A 146 12.06 -5.05 -3.30
N LYS A 147 12.26 -4.56 -2.07
CA LYS A 147 13.38 -3.68 -1.72
C LYS A 147 13.78 -3.86 -0.27
N ASP A 148 15.09 -3.97 -0.02
CA ASP A 148 15.68 -4.09 1.33
C ASP A 148 15.08 -5.23 2.18
N GLY A 149 14.59 -6.30 1.54
CA GLY A 149 13.94 -7.44 2.22
C GLY A 149 12.43 -7.30 2.43
N TYR A 150 11.84 -6.17 2.06
CA TYR A 150 10.41 -5.90 2.17
C TYR A 150 9.75 -5.92 0.80
N LEU A 151 8.49 -6.35 0.74
CA LEU A 151 7.66 -6.25 -0.45
C LEU A 151 6.73 -5.05 -0.34
N PHE A 152 6.86 -4.09 -1.24
CA PHE A 152 6.03 -2.89 -1.30
C PHE A 152 4.94 -3.04 -2.37
N VAL A 153 3.70 -2.79 -1.97
CA VAL A 153 2.51 -2.99 -2.79
C VAL A 153 1.63 -1.76 -2.74
N ASN A 154 1.32 -1.22 -3.92
CA ASN A 154 0.35 -0.15 -4.11
C ASN A 154 -0.65 -0.59 -5.17
N PRO A 155 -1.97 -0.62 -4.89
CA PRO A 155 -2.97 -1.05 -5.88
C PRO A 155 -3.25 0.02 -6.93
N GLY A 156 -2.68 1.23 -6.82
CA GLY A 156 -3.03 2.39 -7.61
C GLY A 156 -4.28 3.10 -7.08
N CYS A 157 -4.93 3.90 -7.91
CA CYS A 157 -6.16 4.61 -7.53
C CYS A 157 -7.38 3.86 -8.06
N ALA A 158 -8.31 3.50 -7.19
CA ALA A 158 -9.56 2.85 -7.61
C ALA A 158 -10.66 3.86 -7.99
N GLY A 159 -10.54 5.11 -7.54
CA GLY A 159 -11.57 6.12 -7.72
C GLY A 159 -11.61 6.76 -9.10
N MET A 160 -10.47 7.27 -9.59
CA MET A 160 -10.37 7.92 -10.90
C MET A 160 -9.04 7.60 -11.57
N ALA A 161 -8.99 7.75 -12.89
CA ALA A 161 -7.71 7.69 -13.60
C ALA A 161 -6.78 8.82 -13.10
N TRP A 162 -5.51 8.49 -12.92
CA TRP A 162 -4.50 9.44 -12.42
C TRP A 162 -3.22 9.39 -13.24
N ARG A 163 -2.85 10.53 -13.85
CA ARG A 163 -1.61 10.71 -14.62
C ARG A 163 -1.34 9.58 -15.64
N GLY A 164 -2.39 9.13 -16.34
CA GLY A 164 -2.31 8.06 -17.34
C GLY A 164 -2.50 6.64 -16.81
N HIS A 165 -2.63 6.44 -15.50
CA HIS A 165 -3.01 5.15 -14.92
C HIS A 165 -4.55 5.05 -14.83
N PRO A 166 -5.18 3.99 -15.35
CA PRO A 166 -6.62 3.79 -15.21
C PRO A 166 -6.99 3.43 -13.77
N PRO A 167 -8.29 3.44 -13.40
CA PRO A 167 -8.74 2.89 -12.14
C PRO A 167 -8.30 1.43 -11.96
N THR A 168 -7.65 1.12 -10.83
CA THR A 168 -7.07 -0.19 -10.55
C THR A 168 -7.37 -0.69 -9.13
N VAL A 169 -7.41 -2.02 -9.01
CA VAL A 169 -7.34 -2.75 -7.74
C VAL A 169 -6.39 -3.91 -7.90
N LEU A 170 -5.90 -4.44 -6.78
CA LEU A 170 -5.00 -5.59 -6.77
C LEU A 170 -5.68 -6.78 -6.09
N LEU A 171 -5.58 -7.95 -6.71
CA LEU A 171 -5.85 -9.23 -6.06
C LEU A 171 -4.52 -9.84 -5.65
N LEU A 172 -4.42 -10.32 -4.42
CA LEU A 172 -3.22 -10.99 -3.92
C LEU A 172 -3.62 -12.30 -3.28
N GLU A 173 -3.12 -13.40 -3.81
CA GLU A 173 -3.27 -14.72 -3.17
C GLU A 173 -2.01 -15.03 -2.37
N ILE A 174 -2.20 -15.47 -1.13
CA ILE A 174 -1.15 -15.85 -0.19
C ILE A 174 -1.36 -17.32 0.14
N ALA A 175 -0.39 -18.17 -0.19
CA ALA A 175 -0.44 -19.55 0.25
C ALA A 175 0.02 -19.70 1.70
N GLU A 176 -0.39 -20.80 2.33
CA GLU A 176 -0.01 -21.18 3.68
C GLU A 176 1.50 -21.03 3.92
N SER A 177 1.89 -20.51 5.09
CA SER A 177 3.27 -20.11 5.48
C SER A 177 3.89 -18.92 4.72
N GLY A 178 3.15 -18.28 3.81
CA GLY A 178 3.66 -17.15 3.02
C GLY A 178 4.68 -17.60 1.97
N CYS A 179 4.68 -18.91 1.66
CA CYS A 179 5.57 -19.60 0.71
C CYS A 179 5.39 -19.12 -0.73
N CYS A 180 4.32 -18.40 -1.07
CA CYS A 180 4.16 -17.79 -2.37
C CYS A 180 3.13 -16.66 -2.34
N LEU A 181 3.35 -15.70 -3.23
CA LEU A 181 2.50 -14.55 -3.46
C LEU A 181 2.16 -14.47 -4.95
N ASN A 182 0.86 -14.40 -5.27
CA ASN A 182 0.37 -14.29 -6.63
C ASN A 182 -0.39 -12.97 -6.82
N PRO A 183 0.30 -11.87 -7.18
CA PRO A 183 -0.34 -10.58 -7.40
C PRO A 183 -0.97 -10.50 -8.80
N VAL A 184 -2.23 -10.07 -8.87
CA VAL A 184 -2.96 -9.83 -10.11
C VAL A 184 -3.57 -8.43 -10.07
N LEU A 185 -2.99 -7.51 -10.84
CA LEU A 185 -3.53 -6.17 -11.00
C LEU A 185 -4.74 -6.19 -11.94
N ARG A 186 -5.89 -5.71 -11.48
CA ARG A 186 -7.10 -5.54 -12.30
C ARG A 186 -7.24 -4.07 -12.69
N GLN A 187 -7.52 -3.84 -13.96
CA GLN A 187 -7.78 -2.52 -14.54
C GLN A 187 -9.19 -2.50 -15.15
N HIS A 188 -9.59 -1.36 -15.72
CA HIS A 188 -10.90 -1.19 -16.38
C HIS A 188 -12.09 -1.46 -15.46
N LEU A 189 -11.99 -0.97 -14.22
CA LEU A 189 -13.07 -1.11 -13.23
C LEU A 189 -14.31 -0.28 -13.60
N ALA A 190 -14.07 0.83 -14.28
CA ALA A 190 -15.11 1.67 -14.84
C ALA A 190 -15.58 1.12 -16.21
N PRO A 191 -16.88 1.25 -16.54
CA PRO A 191 -17.34 0.97 -17.89
C PRO A 191 -16.58 1.85 -18.91
N PRO A 192 -16.36 1.37 -20.15
CA PRO A 192 -15.70 2.17 -21.17
C PRO A 192 -16.44 3.50 -21.37
N VAL A 193 -15.72 4.61 -21.19
CA VAL A 193 -16.27 5.95 -21.42
C VAL A 193 -16.35 6.16 -22.93
N GLY A 194 -17.56 6.18 -23.49
CA GLY A 194 -17.80 6.50 -24.91
C GLY A 194 -18.07 5.29 -25.80
N MET A 195 -19.28 4.76 -25.74
CA MET A 195 -19.99 4.39 -26.96
C MET A 195 -21.15 5.37 -27.12
N ALA A 196 -20.93 6.45 -27.85
CA ALA A 196 -22.05 7.05 -28.57
C ALA A 196 -22.55 5.97 -29.53
N THR A 197 -23.76 5.48 -29.32
CA THR A 197 -24.44 4.61 -30.28
C THR A 197 -24.66 5.44 -31.55
N CYS A 198 -23.81 5.24 -32.56
CA CYS A 198 -24.18 5.65 -33.91
C CYS A 198 -25.33 4.74 -34.35
N ALA A 199 -26.42 5.31 -34.89
CA ALA A 199 -27.63 4.58 -35.29
C ALA A 199 -27.41 3.61 -36.48
N CYS A 200 -26.18 3.47 -36.99
CA CYS A 200 -25.78 2.42 -37.91
C CYS A 200 -24.84 1.44 -37.20
N GLY A 201 -25.35 0.24 -36.89
CA GLY A 201 -24.68 -0.77 -36.08
C GLY A 201 -23.41 -1.37 -36.72
N MET A 202 -22.29 -0.66 -36.63
CA MET A 202 -20.94 -1.23 -36.80
C MET A 202 -20.00 -0.70 -35.71
N PRO A 203 -19.24 -1.59 -35.02
CA PRO A 203 -18.26 -1.14 -34.05
C PRO A 203 -17.02 -0.58 -34.75
N SER A 204 -16.71 0.69 -34.51
CA SER A 204 -15.43 1.30 -34.86
C SER A 204 -14.30 0.68 -34.01
N LYS A 205 -13.38 -0.04 -34.65
CA LYS A 205 -12.17 -0.57 -34.03
C LYS A 205 -11.31 0.59 -33.50
N VAL A 206 -11.21 0.73 -32.18
CA VAL A 206 -10.13 1.50 -31.54
C VAL A 206 -9.05 0.51 -31.14
N SER A 207 -8.03 0.37 -31.99
CA SER A 207 -6.82 -0.37 -31.68
C SER A 207 -5.93 0.50 -30.80
N ILE A 208 -5.91 0.24 -29.49
CA ILE A 208 -4.92 0.84 -28.58
C ILE A 208 -3.63 0.02 -28.71
N ILE A 209 -2.67 0.56 -29.45
CA ILE A 209 -1.30 0.02 -29.54
C ILE A 209 -0.56 0.41 -28.25
N PRO A 210 -0.03 -0.53 -27.45
CA PRO A 210 0.82 -0.17 -26.33
C PRO A 210 2.18 0.31 -26.85
N GLN A 211 2.52 1.57 -26.61
CA GLN A 211 3.85 2.10 -26.87
C GLN A 211 4.85 1.64 -25.79
N PRO A 212 6.07 1.22 -26.15
CA PRO A 212 7.12 0.92 -25.20
C PRO A 212 7.72 2.23 -24.66
N ILE A 213 7.69 2.41 -23.33
CA ILE A 213 8.38 3.53 -22.68
C ILE A 213 9.83 3.09 -22.43
N GLU A 214 10.71 3.32 -23.41
CA GLU A 214 12.15 3.37 -23.18
C GLU A 214 12.62 4.83 -23.13
N LYS A 215 13.24 5.25 -22.02
CA LYS A 215 14.60 5.82 -21.97
C LYS A 215 15.04 6.26 -20.56
N PRO A 216 16.36 6.31 -20.30
CA PRO A 216 16.94 6.32 -18.95
C PRO A 216 17.17 7.74 -18.41
N LEU A 217 16.98 7.94 -17.12
CA LEU A 217 17.44 9.14 -16.41
C LEU A 217 18.76 8.85 -15.69
N GLN A 218 19.86 9.02 -16.41
CA GLN A 218 21.16 9.34 -15.83
C GLN A 218 21.27 10.87 -15.66
N ARG A 219 21.98 11.29 -14.60
CA ARG A 219 22.37 12.67 -14.19
C ARG A 219 21.41 13.41 -13.26
N PHE A 220 21.56 13.13 -11.97
CA PHE A 220 21.81 14.14 -10.91
C PHE A 220 22.40 13.43 -9.68
N LEU A 221 23.62 12.93 -9.82
CA LEU A 221 24.44 12.44 -8.72
C LEU A 221 25.64 13.38 -8.65
N HIS A 222 25.56 14.39 -7.77
CA HIS A 222 26.69 15.03 -7.08
C HIS A 222 26.09 16.02 -6.06
N LEU A 223 26.24 15.69 -4.76
CA LEU A 223 26.28 16.54 -3.55
C LEU A 223 25.47 16.11 -2.31
N ASN A 224 24.65 15.05 -2.31
CA ASN A 224 23.86 14.70 -1.11
C ASN A 224 24.26 13.43 -0.34
N ILE A 225 25.43 12.85 -0.63
CA ILE A 225 25.90 11.63 0.06
C ILE A 225 26.46 11.95 1.46
N LEU A 226 27.00 13.16 1.69
CA LEU A 226 27.56 13.51 3.01
C LEU A 226 26.50 13.86 4.07
N PHE A 227 25.31 14.35 3.68
CA PHE A 227 24.23 14.70 4.62
C PHE A 227 23.37 13.50 5.10
N ARG A 228 23.48 12.34 4.45
CA ARG A 228 22.59 11.18 4.71
C ARG A 228 23.03 10.30 5.89
N ARG A 229 24.34 10.24 6.21
CA ARG A 229 24.83 9.52 7.40
C ARG A 229 24.39 10.20 8.71
N LEU A 230 24.31 11.53 8.72
CA LEU A 230 24.00 12.29 9.92
C LEU A 230 22.53 12.16 10.36
N ARG A 231 21.57 11.89 9.46
CA ARG A 231 20.14 11.81 9.83
C ARG A 231 19.74 10.53 10.56
N CYS A 232 20.45 9.42 10.31
CA CYS A 232 20.20 8.19 11.06
C CYS A 232 20.98 8.17 12.39
N GLU A 233 22.10 8.89 12.48
CA GLU A 233 22.92 8.99 13.71
C GLU A 233 22.46 10.11 14.66
N SER A 234 21.93 11.23 14.16
CA SER A 234 21.50 12.36 15.00
C SER A 234 20.29 12.02 15.89
N SER A 235 19.38 11.16 15.42
CA SER A 235 18.25 10.63 16.20
C SER A 235 18.69 9.73 17.37
N LYS A 236 19.90 9.13 17.32
CA LYS A 236 20.44 8.33 18.44
C LYS A 236 21.02 9.21 19.56
N ARG A 237 21.42 10.46 19.28
CA ARG A 237 22.00 11.37 20.29
C ARG A 237 20.95 12.08 21.13
N SER A 238 19.76 12.37 20.58
CA SER A 238 18.68 13.03 21.33
C SER A 238 18.06 12.13 22.41
N ASN A 239 17.96 10.81 22.18
CA ASN A 239 17.41 9.88 23.17
C ASN A 239 18.36 9.49 24.32
N LYS A 240 19.65 9.86 24.26
CA LYS A 240 20.62 9.56 25.33
C LYS A 240 20.78 10.69 26.36
N LYS A 241 20.29 11.91 26.05
CA LYS A 241 20.34 13.07 26.96
C LYS A 241 19.15 13.19 27.92
N ALA A 242 18.08 12.42 27.72
CA ALA A 242 16.89 12.45 28.57
C ALA A 242 16.88 11.42 29.73
N ARG A 243 18.01 10.76 30.03
CA ARG A 243 18.09 9.67 31.03
C ARG A 243 19.19 9.84 32.08
N MET A 244 19.74 11.03 32.25
CA MET A 244 20.75 11.34 33.28
C MET A 244 20.45 12.68 33.96
N GLN A 245 19.36 12.76 34.72
CA GLN A 245 19.22 13.71 35.84
C GLN A 245 18.36 13.02 36.89
N ASN A 246 18.99 12.29 37.80
CA ASN A 246 18.41 11.89 39.08
C ASN A 246 19.55 11.83 40.12
N GLU A 247 19.37 12.65 41.17
CA GLU A 247 19.92 12.56 42.55
C GLU A 247 21.41 12.92 42.80
N PRO A 248 21.80 13.32 44.04
CA PRO A 248 21.02 13.56 45.27
C PRO A 248 21.31 14.93 45.94
N GLY A 249 20.58 15.20 47.03
CA GLY A 249 20.43 16.49 47.70
C GLY A 249 21.64 17.10 48.43
N LEU A 250 21.47 18.39 48.73
CA LEU A 250 22.31 19.14 49.67
C LEU A 250 21.40 19.86 50.68
N ASN A 251 21.49 19.44 51.93
CA ASN A 251 20.95 20.16 53.09
C ASN A 251 21.77 21.43 53.33
N PHE A 252 21.12 22.58 53.44
CA PHE A 252 21.68 23.72 54.18
C PHE A 252 20.61 24.38 55.05
N ARG A 253 20.85 24.31 56.36
CA ARG A 253 20.25 25.17 57.38
C ARG A 253 20.68 26.61 57.14
N LEU A 254 19.77 27.57 57.31
CA LEU A 254 20.12 28.89 57.82
C LEU A 254 19.08 29.34 58.86
N ASN A 255 19.60 29.65 60.04
CA ASN A 255 18.91 30.34 61.11
C ASN A 255 18.88 31.86 60.84
N SER A 256 17.87 32.48 61.44
CA SER A 256 17.88 33.80 62.10
C SER A 256 17.93 35.09 61.26
N THR A 257 16.88 35.88 61.51
CA THR A 257 16.89 37.24 62.07
C THR A 257 16.75 38.47 61.16
N TYR A 258 15.80 39.31 61.63
CA TYR A 258 15.67 40.78 61.61
C TYR A 258 14.71 41.46 60.63
N ALA A 259 13.91 42.35 61.27
CA ALA A 259 12.97 43.38 60.84
C ALA A 259 11.56 42.93 60.44
#